data_AF-A0A9P9Q8B3-F1
#
_entry.id   AF-A0A9P9Q8B3-F1
#
_cell.length_a   1.000
_cell.length_b   1.000
_cell.length_c   1.000
_cell.angle_alpha   90.00
_cell.angle_beta   90.00
_cell.angle_gamma   90.00
#
_symmetry.space_group_name_H-M   'P 1'
#
loop_
_entity.id
_entity.type
_entity.pdbx_description
1 polymer ?
#
loop_
_entity_poly.entity_id
_entity_poly.type
_entity_poly.pdbx_seq_one_letter_code
_entity_poly.pdbx_strand_id
1 'polypeptide(L)'
;MASSKPVPFSPPLFLSPTSGIHKSTFIILHGRGSSAEKFAEPLLSHAVACSPQTHGEERSFQSYFPNSKFVFPTARLLRARAYNRSLTHQWFDMYPLDEYPAEYRNHIQVQGLGEAVRYVHELIEGAVQEVGAENVVLVGLSQGCATVLTSVLLWQGRSLGAVVGMCGWLPFSRSLAEAINEEKERCNERDDVFERDPEAEHNDKTSFQLVTDILREELGLASRETTKNQKVTMNQPILETPVFLGHGTKDKKVPIKNGKDAVSLLQALGIATECREYEGLGHWYSSPMLRDIVTFLPSSLSEP
;
A
#
# COMPACT_ATOMS: atom_id res chain seq x y z
N MET A 1 32.93 -4.66 -10.99
CA MET A 1 31.75 -4.25 -11.78
C MET A 1 31.31 -2.89 -11.25
N ALA A 2 31.20 -1.88 -12.12
CA ALA A 2 30.82 -0.54 -11.68
C ALA A 2 29.39 -0.57 -11.10
N SER A 3 29.26 -0.27 -9.81
CA SER A 3 27.98 -0.01 -9.16
C SER A 3 27.38 1.24 -9.79
N SER A 4 26.57 1.07 -10.85
CA SER A 4 25.81 2.18 -11.42
C SER A 4 24.87 2.69 -10.33
N LYS A 5 25.03 3.97 -9.94
CA LYS A 5 24.08 4.62 -9.02
C LYS A 5 22.64 4.36 -9.50
N PRO A 6 21.72 4.00 -8.61
CA PRO A 6 20.33 3.77 -9.00
C PRO A 6 19.78 5.01 -9.71
N VAL A 7 19.07 4.81 -10.81
CA VAL A 7 18.39 5.90 -11.53
C VAL A 7 17.44 6.57 -10.53
N PRO A 8 17.49 7.90 -10.35
CA PRO A 8 16.60 8.59 -9.41
C PRO A 8 15.15 8.53 -9.92
N PHE A 9 14.19 8.66 -9.00
CA PHE A 9 12.80 8.90 -9.38
C PHE A 9 12.68 10.29 -10.01
N SER A 10 11.86 10.40 -11.06
CA SER A 10 11.51 11.70 -11.62
C SER A 10 10.63 12.48 -10.63
N PRO A 11 10.69 13.83 -10.63
CA PRO A 11 9.80 14.64 -9.82
C PRO A 11 8.33 14.24 -10.03
N PRO A 12 7.51 14.17 -8.97
CA PRO A 12 6.08 13.90 -9.10
C PRO A 12 5.35 14.99 -9.88
N LEU A 13 4.22 14.62 -10.49
CA LEU A 13 3.22 15.57 -10.95
C LEU A 13 2.41 16.06 -9.73
N PHE A 14 2.39 17.37 -9.52
CA PHE A 14 1.62 18.03 -8.47
C PHE A 14 0.41 18.73 -9.07
N LEU A 15 -0.77 18.50 -8.50
CA LEU A 15 -2.01 19.20 -8.86
C LEU A 15 -2.54 19.88 -7.60
N SER A 16 -2.57 21.21 -7.63
CA SER A 16 -3.03 22.02 -6.51
C SER A 16 -4.52 21.82 -6.22
N PRO A 17 -4.97 22.07 -4.97
CA PRO A 17 -6.40 22.08 -4.64
C PRO A 17 -7.19 23.02 -5.54
N THR A 18 -8.37 22.58 -5.99
CA THR A 18 -9.24 23.39 -6.85
C THR A 18 -9.95 24.51 -6.09
N SER A 19 -10.12 24.38 -4.78
CA SER A 19 -10.65 25.45 -3.91
C SER A 19 -9.65 26.56 -3.62
N GLY A 20 -8.35 26.34 -3.88
CA GLY A 20 -7.27 27.21 -3.44
C GLY A 20 -6.85 27.03 -1.97
N ILE A 21 -7.54 26.17 -1.20
CA ILE A 21 -7.20 25.85 0.20
C ILE A 21 -6.61 24.44 0.26
N HIS A 22 -5.44 24.28 0.86
CA HIS A 22 -4.79 22.98 1.03
C HIS A 22 -5.08 22.41 2.42
N LYS A 23 -6.02 21.46 2.50
CA LYS A 23 -6.36 20.75 3.76
C LYS A 23 -5.87 19.31 3.79
N SER A 24 -5.73 18.67 2.63
CA SER A 24 -5.32 17.27 2.55
C SER A 24 -4.46 16.99 1.33
N THR A 25 -3.73 15.87 1.36
CA THR A 25 -2.85 15.45 0.26
C THR A 25 -3.10 14.00 -0.10
N PHE A 26 -3.36 13.73 -1.38
CA PHE A 26 -3.47 12.39 -1.94
C PHE A 26 -2.17 12.05 -2.67
N ILE A 27 -1.53 10.95 -2.29
CA ILE A 27 -0.37 10.40 -3.00
C ILE A 27 -0.84 9.17 -3.77
N ILE A 28 -0.82 9.22 -5.10
CA ILE A 28 -1.48 8.22 -5.96
C ILE A 28 -0.47 7.51 -6.87
N LEU A 29 -0.24 6.22 -6.59
CA LEU A 29 0.69 5.37 -7.35
C LEU A 29 -0.03 4.61 -8.46
N HIS A 30 0.43 4.81 -9.70
CA HIS A 30 -0.08 4.14 -10.88
C HIS A 30 0.39 2.67 -10.97
N GLY A 31 -0.27 1.89 -11.84
CA GLY A 31 0.12 0.51 -12.17
C GLY A 31 1.33 0.41 -13.10
N ARG A 32 1.92 -0.78 -13.22
CA ARG A 32 3.07 -1.06 -14.09
C ARG A 32 2.78 -0.67 -15.55
N GLY A 33 3.73 0.02 -16.18
CA GLY A 33 3.65 0.46 -17.58
C GLY A 33 2.94 1.80 -17.80
N SER A 34 2.42 2.44 -16.75
CA SER A 34 1.84 3.79 -16.82
C SER A 34 2.86 4.87 -16.38
N SER A 35 2.42 6.11 -16.30
CA SER A 35 3.14 7.24 -15.70
C SER A 35 2.15 8.16 -14.98
N ALA A 36 2.65 9.14 -14.22
CA ALA A 36 1.82 10.16 -13.58
C ALA A 36 0.90 10.88 -14.58
N GLU A 37 1.47 11.33 -15.71
CA GLU A 37 0.75 12.11 -16.73
C GLU A 37 -0.35 11.29 -17.40
N LYS A 38 -0.11 9.98 -17.61
CA LYS A 38 -1.09 9.07 -18.22
C LYS A 38 -2.19 8.64 -17.26
N PHE A 39 -1.93 8.70 -15.95
CA PHE A 39 -2.84 8.18 -14.94
C PHE A 39 -3.67 9.27 -14.25
N ALA A 40 -3.11 10.46 -14.07
CA ALA A 40 -3.74 11.52 -13.29
C ALA A 40 -5.05 12.02 -13.90
N GLU A 41 -5.03 12.46 -15.16
CA GLU A 41 -6.22 13.03 -15.81
C GLU A 41 -7.37 12.01 -15.89
N PRO A 42 -7.18 10.77 -16.39
CA PRO A 42 -8.27 9.81 -16.51
C PRO A 42 -8.87 9.35 -15.16
N LEU A 43 -8.11 9.43 -14.07
CA LEU A 43 -8.63 9.13 -12.74
C LEU A 43 -9.43 10.31 -12.19
N LEU A 44 -8.87 11.52 -12.27
CA LEU A 44 -9.45 12.72 -11.69
C LEU A 44 -10.69 13.20 -12.42
N SER A 45 -10.74 13.05 -13.75
CA SER A 45 -11.89 13.43 -14.59
C SER A 45 -12.98 12.36 -14.62
N HIS A 46 -12.74 11.16 -14.06
CA HIS A 46 -13.70 10.06 -14.08
C HIS A 46 -15.01 10.46 -13.40
N ALA A 47 -16.13 10.23 -14.08
CA ALA A 47 -17.47 10.55 -13.60
C ALA A 47 -17.93 9.59 -12.49
N VAL A 48 -18.29 10.16 -11.34
CA VAL A 48 -18.74 9.42 -10.15
C VAL A 48 -20.02 10.06 -9.60
N ALA A 49 -21.05 9.24 -9.38
CA ALA A 49 -22.30 9.63 -8.73
C ALA A 49 -22.36 9.02 -7.32
N CYS A 50 -22.07 9.80 -6.27
CA CYS A 50 -22.03 9.29 -4.88
C CYS A 50 -23.36 9.37 -4.13
N SER A 51 -24.40 10.02 -4.66
CA SER A 51 -25.68 10.14 -3.94
C SER A 51 -26.90 10.05 -4.86
N PRO A 52 -27.97 9.35 -4.43
CA PRO A 52 -29.30 9.46 -5.05
C PRO A 52 -30.01 10.79 -4.71
N GLN A 53 -29.53 11.55 -3.70
CA GLN A 53 -30.11 12.84 -3.29
C GLN A 53 -29.66 14.02 -4.17
N THR A 54 -28.53 13.92 -4.88
CA THR A 54 -28.05 14.96 -5.83
C THR A 54 -28.67 14.81 -7.23
N HIS A 55 -29.87 14.24 -7.33
CA HIS A 55 -30.55 13.95 -8.60
C HIS A 55 -29.72 13.15 -9.63
N GLY A 56 -28.70 12.41 -9.19
CA GLY A 56 -27.86 11.63 -10.09
C GLY A 56 -26.90 12.48 -10.93
N GLU A 57 -26.59 13.72 -10.54
CA GLU A 57 -25.56 14.49 -11.20
C GLU A 57 -24.19 13.82 -11.01
N GLU A 58 -23.65 13.31 -12.11
CA GLU A 58 -22.29 12.79 -12.15
C GLU A 58 -21.31 13.96 -12.10
N ARG A 59 -20.36 13.89 -11.18
CA ARG A 59 -19.26 14.85 -11.10
C ARG A 59 -17.92 14.12 -11.14
N SER A 60 -16.86 14.82 -11.50
CA SER A 60 -15.53 14.22 -11.58
C SER A 60 -15.05 13.76 -10.21
N PHE A 61 -14.25 12.70 -10.14
CA PHE A 61 -13.67 12.20 -8.89
C PHE A 61 -12.96 13.32 -8.10
N GLN A 62 -12.22 14.19 -8.78
CA GLN A 62 -11.53 15.32 -8.16
C GLN A 62 -12.47 16.29 -7.43
N SER A 63 -13.67 16.50 -7.95
CA SER A 63 -14.62 17.49 -7.39
C SER A 63 -15.15 17.10 -6.00
N TYR A 64 -15.02 15.84 -5.59
CA TYR A 64 -15.32 15.41 -4.22
C TYR A 64 -14.27 15.87 -3.20
N PHE A 65 -13.10 16.30 -3.66
CA PHE A 65 -11.94 16.63 -2.84
C PHE A 65 -11.36 18.01 -3.21
N PRO A 66 -12.16 19.10 -3.12
CA PRO A 66 -11.76 20.41 -3.63
C PRO A 66 -10.56 21.01 -2.87
N ASN A 67 -10.37 20.62 -1.61
CA ASN A 67 -9.30 21.10 -0.72
C ASN A 67 -8.03 20.22 -0.77
N SER A 68 -7.97 19.26 -1.70
CA SER A 68 -6.92 18.26 -1.75
C SER A 68 -5.87 18.56 -2.81
N LYS A 69 -4.60 18.49 -2.42
CA LYS A 69 -3.48 18.41 -3.35
C LYS A 69 -3.35 16.97 -3.81
N PHE A 70 -3.18 16.75 -5.11
CA PHE A 70 -2.89 15.42 -5.66
C PHE A 70 -1.44 15.33 -6.10
N VAL A 71 -0.75 14.29 -5.64
CA VAL A 71 0.65 13.98 -5.93
C VAL A 71 0.69 12.65 -6.68
N PHE A 72 1.07 12.70 -7.95
CA PHE A 72 1.23 11.52 -8.79
C PHE A 72 2.72 11.29 -9.05
N PRO A 73 3.40 10.43 -8.28
CA PRO A 73 4.75 10.02 -8.60
C PRO A 73 4.76 9.09 -9.83
N THR A 74 5.82 9.20 -10.65
CA THR A 74 6.07 8.27 -11.75
C THR A 74 7.10 7.22 -11.32
N ALA A 75 6.75 5.95 -11.48
CA ALA A 75 7.69 4.85 -11.25
C ALA A 75 8.91 4.95 -12.19
N ARG A 76 10.08 4.45 -11.79
CA ARG A 76 11.27 4.52 -12.65
C ARG A 76 11.10 3.72 -13.93
N LEU A 77 11.68 4.22 -15.01
CA LEU A 77 11.80 3.48 -16.26
C LEU A 77 12.91 2.43 -16.12
N LEU A 78 12.53 1.16 -15.94
CA LEU A 78 13.46 0.06 -15.71
C LEU A 78 13.34 -0.99 -16.82
N ARG A 79 14.38 -1.79 -17.02
CA ARG A 79 14.30 -2.97 -17.89
C ARG A 79 13.65 -4.11 -17.13
N ALA A 80 12.43 -4.46 -17.50
CA ALA A 80 11.68 -5.55 -16.87
C ALA A 80 12.29 -6.91 -17.27
N ARG A 81 13.01 -7.57 -16.35
CA ARG A 81 13.72 -8.81 -16.69
C ARG A 81 12.75 -9.93 -17.06
N ALA A 82 11.59 -9.97 -16.41
CA ALA A 82 10.54 -10.95 -16.68
C ALA A 82 9.75 -10.71 -17.99
N TYR A 83 9.92 -9.55 -18.64
CA TYR A 83 9.17 -9.17 -19.85
C TYR A 83 10.11 -8.73 -20.98
N ASN A 84 10.92 -9.67 -21.45
CA ASN A 84 11.86 -9.50 -22.57
C ASN A 84 12.78 -8.26 -22.44
N ARG A 85 13.09 -7.84 -21.20
CA ARG A 85 13.93 -6.66 -20.90
C ARG A 85 13.42 -5.36 -21.51
N SER A 86 12.10 -5.28 -21.74
CA SER A 86 11.43 -4.08 -22.23
C SER A 86 11.56 -2.94 -21.21
N LEU A 87 11.73 -1.70 -21.71
CA LEU A 87 11.75 -0.51 -20.86
C LEU A 87 10.33 -0.20 -20.43
N THR A 88 10.06 -0.36 -19.13
CA THR A 88 8.73 -0.22 -18.54
C THR A 88 8.83 0.60 -17.26
N HIS A 89 7.92 1.56 -17.10
CA HIS A 89 7.76 2.25 -15.82
C HIS A 89 7.21 1.26 -14.79
N GLN A 90 8.02 0.92 -13.79
CA GLN A 90 7.66 -0.06 -12.77
C GLN A 90 8.31 0.27 -11.42
N TRP A 91 7.56 0.08 -10.34
CA TRP A 91 8.03 0.35 -8.98
C TRP A 91 9.12 -0.63 -8.58
N PHE A 92 8.93 -1.89 -8.99
CA PHE A 92 9.85 -2.99 -8.81
C PHE A 92 9.70 -3.97 -9.97
N ASP A 93 10.72 -4.82 -10.15
CA ASP A 93 10.67 -5.88 -11.15
C ASP A 93 9.89 -7.08 -10.61
N MET A 94 9.16 -7.80 -11.46
CA MET A 94 8.34 -8.93 -11.03
C MET A 94 8.07 -9.89 -12.17
N TYR A 95 7.94 -11.18 -11.85
CA TYR A 95 7.31 -12.15 -12.73
C TYR A 95 5.79 -12.06 -12.65
N PRO A 96 5.05 -12.58 -13.65
CA PRO A 96 3.61 -12.81 -13.54
C PRO A 96 3.25 -13.58 -12.26
N LEU A 97 2.14 -13.20 -11.63
CA LEU A 97 1.77 -13.70 -10.30
C LEU A 97 1.27 -15.16 -10.31
N ASP A 98 0.75 -15.60 -11.45
CA ASP A 98 0.06 -16.87 -11.68
C ASP A 98 0.89 -17.89 -12.49
N GLU A 99 1.99 -17.46 -13.10
CA GLU A 99 2.82 -18.32 -13.97
C GLU A 99 3.91 -19.09 -13.19
N TYR A 100 4.40 -18.54 -12.08
CA TYR A 100 5.50 -19.12 -11.30
C TYR A 100 5.20 -19.17 -9.80
N PRO A 101 5.66 -20.22 -9.07
CA PRO A 101 5.53 -20.25 -7.62
C PRO A 101 6.25 -19.06 -6.95
N ALA A 102 5.74 -18.61 -5.81
CA ALA A 102 6.21 -17.41 -5.12
C ALA A 102 7.73 -17.42 -4.84
N GLU A 103 8.26 -18.56 -4.39
CA GLU A 103 9.67 -18.78 -4.08
C GLU A 103 10.60 -18.48 -5.26
N TYR A 104 10.18 -18.83 -6.49
CA TYR A 104 10.97 -18.59 -7.70
C TYR A 104 10.96 -17.12 -8.13
N ARG A 105 9.93 -16.35 -7.80
CA ARG A 105 9.75 -14.98 -8.30
C ARG A 105 10.06 -13.88 -7.29
N ASN A 106 10.03 -14.17 -5.99
CA ASN A 106 10.09 -13.14 -4.95
C ASN A 106 11.41 -12.35 -4.92
N HIS A 107 12.55 -13.00 -5.17
CA HIS A 107 13.87 -12.37 -5.09
C HIS A 107 14.05 -11.15 -6.03
N ILE A 108 13.35 -11.13 -7.16
CA ILE A 108 13.52 -10.08 -8.18
C ILE A 108 12.88 -8.75 -7.76
N GLN A 109 11.88 -8.79 -6.89
CA GLN A 109 11.12 -7.61 -6.47
C GLN A 109 11.80 -6.85 -5.33
N VAL A 110 12.63 -7.53 -4.54
CA VAL A 110 13.23 -7.06 -3.29
C VAL A 110 13.87 -5.67 -3.42
N GLN A 111 14.88 -5.53 -4.28
CA GLN A 111 15.64 -4.27 -4.38
C GLN A 111 14.73 -3.12 -4.82
N GLY A 112 13.95 -3.31 -5.88
CA GLY A 112 13.09 -2.27 -6.42
C GLY A 112 12.00 -1.85 -5.45
N LEU A 113 11.42 -2.82 -4.73
CA LEU A 113 10.34 -2.57 -3.77
C LEU A 113 10.89 -1.80 -2.55
N GLY A 114 12.06 -2.18 -2.02
CA GLY A 114 12.70 -1.44 -0.95
C GLY A 114 13.08 -0.01 -1.34
N GLU A 115 13.51 0.23 -2.59
CA GLU A 115 13.78 1.58 -3.11
C GLU A 115 12.48 2.38 -3.29
N ALA A 116 11.40 1.75 -3.76
CA ALA A 116 10.09 2.39 -3.90
C ALA A 116 9.45 2.73 -2.55
N VAL A 117 9.59 1.86 -1.54
CA VAL A 117 9.12 2.11 -0.17
C VAL A 117 9.77 3.35 0.42
N ARG A 118 11.10 3.48 0.32
CA ARG A 118 11.83 4.67 0.80
C ARG A 118 11.33 5.94 0.11
N TYR A 119 11.18 5.90 -1.21
CA TYR A 119 10.67 7.04 -1.96
C TYR A 119 9.23 7.42 -1.56
N VAL A 120 8.36 6.44 -1.34
CA VAL A 120 6.99 6.70 -0.86
C VAL A 120 7.01 7.28 0.55
N HIS A 121 7.89 6.81 1.45
CA HIS A 121 8.06 7.39 2.78
C HIS A 121 8.49 8.86 2.71
N GLU A 122 9.42 9.22 1.82
CA GLU A 122 9.79 10.64 1.59
C GLU A 122 8.60 11.50 1.15
N LEU A 123 7.75 10.98 0.26
CA LEU A 123 6.53 11.68 -0.18
C LEU A 123 5.51 11.84 0.96
N ILE A 124 5.34 10.81 1.79
CA ILE A 124 4.47 10.85 2.96
C ILE A 124 4.99 11.88 3.95
N GLU A 125 6.29 11.87 4.28
CA GLU A 125 6.90 12.83 5.20
C GLU A 125 6.69 14.28 4.73
N GLY A 126 6.92 14.55 3.44
CA GLY A 126 6.66 15.87 2.87
C GLY A 126 5.19 16.29 2.99
N ALA A 127 4.25 15.39 2.68
CA ALA A 127 2.82 15.68 2.82
C ALA A 127 2.39 15.88 4.28
N VAL A 128 2.91 15.07 5.20
CA VAL A 128 2.63 15.17 6.65
C VAL A 128 3.08 16.54 7.20
N GLN A 129 4.22 17.06 6.73
CA GLN A 129 4.71 18.38 7.14
C GLN A 129 3.79 19.52 6.69
N GLU A 130 3.06 19.35 5.57
CA GLU A 130 2.17 20.37 5.03
C GLU A 130 0.78 20.34 5.65
N VAL A 131 0.19 19.14 5.84
CA VAL A 131 -1.23 18.99 6.21
C VAL A 131 -1.48 18.16 7.47
N GLY A 132 -0.46 17.57 8.08
CA GLY A 132 -0.64 16.59 9.17
C GLY A 132 -0.98 15.19 8.64
N ALA A 133 -0.68 14.16 9.43
CA ALA A 133 -0.73 12.76 8.97
C ALA A 133 -2.15 12.26 8.71
N GLU A 134 -3.09 12.66 9.55
CA GLU A 134 -4.52 12.38 9.45
C GLU A 134 -5.16 12.94 8.16
N ASN A 135 -4.46 13.85 7.46
CA ASN A 135 -4.91 14.46 6.21
C ASN A 135 -4.15 13.95 4.98
N VAL A 136 -3.32 12.91 5.13
CA VAL A 136 -2.62 12.25 4.02
C VAL A 136 -3.35 10.97 3.64
N VAL A 137 -3.66 10.82 2.36
CA VAL A 137 -4.28 9.62 1.78
C VAL A 137 -3.30 8.98 0.80
N LEU A 138 -3.02 7.69 1.00
CA LEU A 138 -2.17 6.93 0.10
C LEU A 138 -3.03 6.02 -0.78
N VAL A 139 -2.89 6.14 -2.10
CA VAL A 139 -3.70 5.40 -3.07
C VAL A 139 -2.80 4.65 -4.04
N GLY A 140 -3.15 3.41 -4.38
CA GLY A 140 -2.39 2.63 -5.36
C GLY A 140 -3.27 1.77 -6.27
N LEU A 141 -2.90 1.68 -7.55
CA LEU A 141 -3.48 0.74 -8.51
C LEU A 141 -2.46 -0.35 -8.87
N SER A 142 -2.87 -1.63 -8.88
CA SER A 142 -2.04 -2.74 -9.37
C SER A 142 -0.68 -2.81 -8.65
N GLN A 143 0.45 -2.73 -9.37
CA GLN A 143 1.78 -2.68 -8.76
C GLN A 143 1.97 -1.45 -7.83
N GLY A 144 1.27 -0.35 -8.11
CA GLY A 144 1.20 0.79 -7.20
C GLY A 144 0.53 0.43 -5.87
N CYS A 145 -0.56 -0.37 -5.90
CA CYS A 145 -1.22 -0.88 -4.69
C CYS A 145 -0.26 -1.77 -3.87
N ALA A 146 0.46 -2.69 -4.53
CA ALA A 146 1.45 -3.53 -3.86
C ALA A 146 2.54 -2.72 -3.16
N THR A 147 2.98 -1.63 -3.79
CA THR A 147 3.94 -0.69 -3.22
C THR A 147 3.34 0.04 -2.02
N VAL A 148 2.13 0.59 -2.16
CA VAL A 148 1.39 1.30 -1.10
C VAL A 148 1.20 0.44 0.15
N LEU A 149 0.74 -0.80 -0.01
CA LEU A 149 0.50 -1.70 1.13
C LEU A 149 1.81 -2.06 1.84
N THR A 150 2.88 -2.31 1.09
CA THR A 150 4.20 -2.56 1.67
C THR A 150 4.73 -1.33 2.40
N SER A 151 4.60 -0.15 1.78
CA SER A 151 5.05 1.12 2.38
C SER A 151 4.33 1.40 3.68
N VAL A 152 3.02 1.17 3.77
CA VAL A 152 2.26 1.49 4.97
C VAL A 152 2.53 0.49 6.12
N LEU A 153 2.73 -0.79 5.83
CA LEU A 153 3.16 -1.76 6.85
C LEU A 153 4.53 -1.40 7.44
N LEU A 154 5.39 -0.79 6.65
CA LEU A 154 6.74 -0.38 7.06
C LEU A 154 6.82 1.06 7.57
N TRP A 155 5.70 1.79 7.57
CA TRP A 155 5.63 3.16 8.02
C TRP A 155 5.75 3.25 9.55
N GLN A 156 6.57 4.19 10.01
CA GLN A 156 6.84 4.41 11.44
C GLN A 156 6.38 5.79 11.94
N GLY A 157 5.78 6.61 11.07
CA GLY A 157 5.19 7.89 11.44
C GLY A 157 3.77 7.73 11.98
N ARG A 158 3.09 8.85 12.26
CA ARG A 158 1.70 8.86 12.73
C ARG A 158 0.74 8.18 11.73
N SER A 159 -0.42 7.76 12.23
CA SER A 159 -1.50 7.18 11.44
C SER A 159 -1.87 8.12 10.29
N LEU A 160 -2.05 7.54 9.11
CA LEU A 160 -2.47 8.31 7.94
C LEU A 160 -4.00 8.46 7.93
N GLY A 161 -4.52 9.38 7.13
CA GLY A 161 -5.96 9.58 6.99
C GLY A 161 -6.67 8.35 6.41
N ALA A 162 -6.07 7.73 5.40
CA ALA A 162 -6.54 6.47 4.82
C ALA A 162 -5.52 5.85 3.85
N VAL A 163 -5.69 4.55 3.60
CA VAL A 163 -5.03 3.82 2.51
C VAL A 163 -6.08 3.22 1.58
N VAL A 164 -5.90 3.40 0.28
CA VAL A 164 -6.79 2.89 -0.75
C VAL A 164 -6.01 2.05 -1.76
N GLY A 165 -6.39 0.79 -1.92
CA GLY A 165 -5.82 -0.13 -2.89
C GLY A 165 -6.84 -0.55 -3.94
N MET A 166 -6.45 -0.52 -5.21
CA MET A 166 -7.27 -0.96 -6.33
C MET A 166 -6.55 -2.08 -7.10
N CYS A 167 -7.22 -3.21 -7.29
CA CYS A 167 -6.76 -4.35 -8.11
C CYS A 167 -5.31 -4.77 -7.82
N GLY A 168 -4.95 -4.86 -6.54
CA GLY A 168 -3.59 -5.07 -6.06
C GLY A 168 -3.37 -6.39 -5.30
N TRP A 169 -2.17 -6.54 -4.76
CA TRP A 169 -1.78 -7.65 -3.89
C TRP A 169 -0.78 -7.15 -2.86
N LEU A 170 -0.58 -7.89 -1.77
CA LEU A 170 0.49 -7.63 -0.81
C LEU A 170 1.69 -8.53 -1.14
N PRO A 171 2.87 -7.97 -1.50
CA PRO A 171 4.08 -8.76 -1.70
C PRO A 171 4.39 -9.66 -0.51
N PHE A 172 4.87 -10.88 -0.80
CA PHE A 172 5.23 -11.88 0.22
C PHE A 172 4.06 -12.38 1.11
N SER A 173 2.80 -12.06 0.78
CA SER A 173 1.64 -12.36 1.64
C SER A 173 1.57 -13.81 2.13
N ARG A 174 1.85 -14.77 1.23
CA ARG A 174 1.85 -16.20 1.58
C ARG A 174 2.95 -16.56 2.59
N SER A 175 4.19 -16.19 2.31
CA SER A 175 5.33 -16.46 3.21
C SER A 175 5.16 -15.77 4.57
N LEU A 176 4.58 -14.58 4.58
CA LEU A 176 4.24 -13.85 5.81
C LEU A 176 3.14 -14.56 6.61
N ALA A 177 2.09 -15.06 5.94
CA ALA A 177 1.03 -15.82 6.60
C ALA A 177 1.53 -17.17 7.15
N GLU A 178 2.41 -17.85 6.42
CA GLU A 178 3.10 -19.07 6.87
C GLU A 178 3.93 -18.79 8.13
N ALA A 179 4.73 -17.72 8.14
CA ALA A 179 5.53 -17.32 9.31
C ALA A 179 4.67 -16.99 10.54
N ILE A 180 3.51 -16.33 10.37
CA ILE A 180 2.57 -16.07 11.48
C ILE A 180 2.05 -17.38 12.07
N ASN A 181 1.70 -18.35 11.22
CA ASN A 181 1.19 -19.63 11.69
C ASN A 181 2.28 -20.44 12.39
N GLU A 182 3.50 -20.48 11.85
CA GLU A 182 4.64 -21.16 12.47
C GLU A 182 4.99 -20.59 13.85
N GLU A 183 4.95 -19.26 14.03
CA GLU A 183 5.18 -18.66 15.35
C GLU A 183 4.06 -19.03 16.34
N LYS A 184 2.79 -19.06 15.89
CA LYS A 184 1.66 -19.48 16.73
C LYS A 184 1.79 -20.94 17.20
N GLU A 185 2.12 -21.86 16.29
CA GLU A 185 2.33 -23.26 16.66
C GLU A 185 3.50 -23.41 17.62
N ARG A 186 4.62 -22.70 17.39
CA ARG A 186 5.75 -22.70 18.32
C ARG A 186 5.41 -22.14 19.70
N CYS A 187 4.52 -21.16 19.82
CA CYS A 187 4.05 -20.69 21.12
C CYS A 187 3.14 -21.72 21.80
N ASN A 188 2.24 -22.37 21.05
CA ASN A 188 1.37 -23.42 21.59
C ASN A 188 2.16 -24.63 22.12
N GLU A 189 3.21 -25.07 21.42
CA GLU A 189 4.08 -26.17 21.87
C GLU A 189 4.89 -25.82 23.13
N ARG A 190 5.24 -24.54 23.30
CA ARG A 190 5.98 -24.04 24.49
C ARG A 190 5.09 -23.90 25.73
N ASP A 191 3.78 -23.80 25.56
CA ASP A 191 2.80 -23.79 26.66
C ASP A 191 2.48 -25.20 27.20
N ASP A 192 3.11 -26.25 26.65
CA ASP A 192 3.00 -27.60 27.18
C ASP A 192 3.74 -27.72 28.53
N VAL A 193 3.01 -28.17 29.55
CA VAL A 193 3.19 -27.86 31.00
C VAL A 193 4.50 -28.40 31.63
N PHE A 194 5.34 -29.11 30.89
CA PHE A 194 6.49 -29.85 31.43
C PHE A 194 7.87 -29.18 31.27
N GLU A 195 8.01 -28.08 30.52
CA GLU A 195 9.33 -27.45 30.25
C GLU A 195 9.39 -25.94 30.58
N ARG A 196 8.55 -25.43 31.47
CA ARG A 196 8.52 -23.99 31.78
C ARG A 196 9.70 -23.57 32.67
N ASP A 197 10.70 -22.92 32.08
CA ASP A 197 11.71 -22.14 32.82
C ASP A 197 11.08 -20.81 33.28
N PRO A 198 10.89 -20.59 34.60
CA PRO A 198 10.24 -19.40 35.12
C PRO A 198 11.07 -18.10 34.98
N GLU A 199 12.34 -18.18 34.57
CA GLU A 199 13.25 -17.01 34.45
C GLU A 199 13.43 -16.49 33.01
N ALA A 200 12.84 -17.13 32.00
CA ALA A 200 12.93 -16.65 30.62
C ALA A 200 12.01 -15.41 30.41
N GLU A 201 12.61 -14.23 30.22
CA GLU A 201 11.89 -13.05 29.70
C GLU A 201 11.36 -13.36 28.30
N HIS A 202 10.05 -13.61 28.19
CA HIS A 202 9.39 -13.88 26.92
C HIS A 202 9.16 -12.57 26.15
N ASN A 203 9.93 -12.35 25.11
CA ASN A 203 9.70 -11.28 24.14
C ASN A 203 8.76 -11.79 23.03
N ASP A 204 7.50 -12.03 23.37
CA ASP A 204 6.49 -12.44 22.39
C ASP A 204 6.22 -11.29 21.41
N LYS A 205 6.78 -11.41 20.21
CA LYS A 205 6.51 -10.46 19.13
C LYS A 205 5.06 -10.58 18.70
N THR A 206 4.36 -9.47 18.52
CA THR A 206 3.03 -9.51 17.89
C THR A 206 3.16 -9.95 16.43
N SER A 207 2.11 -10.53 15.83
CA SER A 207 2.09 -10.88 14.40
C SER A 207 2.50 -9.69 13.52
N PHE A 208 2.09 -8.48 13.91
CA PHE A 208 2.50 -7.25 13.26
C PHE A 208 4.02 -7.04 13.32
N GLN A 209 4.63 -7.12 14.50
CA GLN A 209 6.08 -6.97 14.66
C GLN A 209 6.85 -8.01 13.85
N LEU A 210 6.43 -9.28 13.91
CA LEU A 210 7.01 -10.37 13.14
C LEU A 210 7.01 -10.05 11.63
N VAL A 211 5.85 -9.68 11.08
CA VAL A 211 5.73 -9.35 9.66
C VAL A 211 6.59 -8.15 9.27
N THR A 212 6.59 -7.09 10.10
CA THR A 212 7.41 -5.91 9.79
C THR A 212 8.90 -6.19 9.85
N ASP A 213 9.34 -7.05 10.77
CA ASP A 213 10.75 -7.45 10.87
C ASP A 213 11.17 -8.25 9.64
N ILE A 214 10.38 -9.25 9.24
CA ILE A 214 10.63 -10.04 8.01
C ILE A 214 10.69 -9.11 6.79
N LEU A 215 9.71 -8.22 6.63
CA LEU A 215 9.68 -7.30 5.50
C LEU A 215 10.90 -6.35 5.48
N ARG A 216 11.35 -5.86 6.65
CA ARG A 216 12.54 -5.00 6.72
C ARG A 216 13.80 -5.75 6.33
N GLU A 217 13.95 -6.97 6.85
CA GLU A 217 15.08 -7.83 6.53
C GLU A 217 15.12 -8.15 5.02
N GLU A 218 14.02 -8.66 4.48
CA GLU A 218 13.89 -8.99 3.05
C GLU A 218 14.21 -7.78 2.17
N LEU A 219 13.71 -6.58 2.52
CA LEU A 219 13.90 -5.37 1.72
C LEU A 219 15.21 -4.61 2.02
N GLY A 220 16.06 -5.16 2.90
CA GLY A 220 17.32 -4.51 3.31
C GLY A 220 17.10 -3.12 3.90
N LEU A 221 16.04 -2.94 4.67
CA LEU A 221 15.74 -1.70 5.40
C LEU A 221 16.34 -1.81 6.80
N ALA A 222 17.08 -0.77 7.22
CA ALA A 222 17.66 -0.76 8.56
C ALA A 222 16.55 -0.84 9.62
N SER A 223 16.72 -1.73 10.60
CA SER A 223 15.92 -1.66 11.83
C SER A 223 16.37 -0.41 12.56
N ARG A 224 15.46 0.54 12.78
CA ARG A 224 15.77 1.78 13.48
C ARG A 224 16.14 1.40 14.93
N GLU A 225 17.36 1.71 15.34
CA GLU A 225 17.93 1.31 16.63
C GLU A 225 16.91 1.52 17.76
N THR A 226 16.52 0.43 18.41
CA THR A 226 15.97 0.48 19.75
C THR A 226 17.10 0.98 20.65
N THR A 227 17.13 2.28 20.94
CA THR A 227 17.97 2.81 22.00
C THR A 227 17.65 2.01 23.26
N LYS A 228 18.62 1.23 23.75
CA LYS A 228 18.50 0.20 24.79
C LYS A 228 17.95 0.66 26.17
N ASN A 229 17.47 1.90 26.31
CA ASN A 229 17.01 2.47 27.58
C ASN A 229 15.66 3.23 27.51
N GLN A 230 14.85 3.04 26.47
CA GLN A 230 13.44 3.43 26.54
C GLN A 230 12.57 2.27 26.09
N LYS A 231 11.67 1.85 26.99
CA LYS A 231 10.44 1.12 26.66
C LYS A 231 9.58 2.07 25.81
N VAL A 232 10.00 2.35 24.58
CA VAL A 232 9.16 3.03 23.61
C VAL A 232 8.10 2.00 23.28
N THR A 233 6.91 2.18 23.86
CA THR A 233 5.70 1.59 23.29
C THR A 233 5.73 1.99 21.82
N MET A 234 6.11 1.08 20.94
CA MET A 234 6.00 1.27 19.50
C MET A 234 4.49 1.39 19.26
N ASN A 235 3.95 2.61 19.35
CA ASN A 235 2.61 2.87 18.84
C ASN A 235 2.67 2.39 17.40
N GLN A 236 1.84 1.41 17.04
CA GLN A 236 1.76 0.83 15.71
C GLN A 236 0.73 1.64 14.92
N PRO A 237 1.10 2.78 14.32
CA PRO A 237 0.13 3.82 13.97
C PRO A 237 -0.69 3.43 12.74
N ILE A 238 -0.23 2.44 11.98
CA ILE A 238 -0.98 1.81 10.90
C ILE A 238 -2.19 1.03 11.39
N LEU A 239 -2.22 0.53 12.62
CA LEU A 239 -3.41 -0.18 13.14
C LEU A 239 -4.65 0.72 13.20
N GLU A 240 -4.44 2.03 13.34
CA GLU A 240 -5.49 3.05 13.37
C GLU A 240 -5.79 3.65 11.99
N THR A 241 -4.98 3.35 10.98
CA THR A 241 -5.16 3.89 9.63
C THR A 241 -6.18 3.02 8.88
N PRO A 242 -7.34 3.57 8.47
CA PRO A 242 -8.36 2.79 7.77
C PRO A 242 -7.86 2.41 6.37
N VAL A 243 -8.10 1.15 5.97
CA VAL A 243 -7.71 0.61 4.65
C VAL A 243 -8.93 0.18 3.86
N PHE A 244 -9.00 0.60 2.59
CA PHE A 244 -9.99 0.12 1.62
C PHE A 244 -9.30 -0.63 0.48
N LEU A 245 -9.79 -1.83 0.15
CA LEU A 245 -9.30 -2.66 -0.96
C LEU A 245 -10.44 -3.02 -1.92
N GLY A 246 -10.40 -2.47 -3.13
CA GLY A 246 -11.32 -2.79 -4.22
C GLY A 246 -10.70 -3.72 -5.27
N HIS A 247 -11.39 -4.78 -5.68
CA HIS A 247 -10.88 -5.71 -6.69
C HIS A 247 -11.95 -6.19 -7.67
N GLY A 248 -11.60 -6.34 -8.95
CA GLY A 248 -12.50 -6.90 -9.96
C GLY A 248 -12.53 -8.43 -9.99
N THR A 249 -13.71 -9.04 -10.10
CA THR A 249 -13.85 -10.51 -10.09
C THR A 249 -13.32 -11.19 -11.34
N LYS A 250 -13.12 -10.45 -12.44
CA LYS A 250 -12.58 -10.94 -13.71
C LYS A 250 -11.17 -10.41 -14.01
N ASP A 251 -10.44 -9.99 -12.97
CA ASP A 251 -9.06 -9.56 -13.10
C ASP A 251 -8.13 -10.72 -13.47
N LYS A 252 -7.62 -10.69 -14.71
CA LYS A 252 -6.69 -11.69 -15.26
C LYS A 252 -5.22 -11.33 -15.06
N LYS A 253 -4.89 -10.12 -14.62
CA LYS A 253 -3.50 -9.68 -14.43
C LYS A 253 -3.07 -9.84 -12.97
N VAL A 254 -3.96 -9.51 -12.05
CA VAL A 254 -3.82 -9.79 -10.62
C VAL A 254 -5.06 -10.58 -10.20
N PRO A 255 -5.01 -11.92 -10.24
CA PRO A 255 -6.15 -12.74 -9.85
C PRO A 255 -6.68 -12.33 -8.48
N ILE A 256 -8.01 -12.25 -8.35
CA ILE A 256 -8.70 -11.75 -7.14
C ILE A 256 -8.26 -12.46 -5.85
N LYS A 257 -7.84 -13.74 -5.95
CA LYS A 257 -7.25 -14.47 -4.83
C LYS A 257 -6.11 -13.71 -4.15
N ASN A 258 -5.22 -13.07 -4.92
CA ASN A 258 -4.10 -12.31 -4.35
C ASN A 258 -4.57 -11.08 -3.55
N GLY A 259 -5.68 -10.46 -3.97
CA GLY A 259 -6.34 -9.40 -3.21
C GLY A 259 -6.96 -9.93 -1.92
N LYS A 260 -7.62 -11.10 -1.97
CA LYS A 260 -8.18 -11.78 -0.79
C LYS A 260 -7.11 -12.22 0.21
N ASP A 261 -5.98 -12.71 -0.28
CA ASP A 261 -4.83 -13.09 0.55
C ASP A 261 -4.25 -11.85 1.25
N ALA A 262 -4.18 -10.71 0.55
CA ALA A 262 -3.76 -9.43 1.14
C ALA A 262 -4.72 -8.97 2.24
N VAL A 263 -6.03 -9.00 2.00
CA VAL A 263 -7.07 -8.66 3.01
C VAL A 263 -6.93 -9.57 4.24
N SER A 264 -6.83 -10.89 4.02
CA SER A 264 -6.72 -11.86 5.11
C SER A 264 -5.49 -11.62 5.97
N LEU A 265 -4.35 -11.30 5.35
CA LEU A 265 -3.13 -10.96 6.06
C LEU A 265 -3.29 -9.65 6.83
N LEU A 266 -3.79 -8.57 6.22
CA LEU A 266 -3.99 -7.28 6.92
C LEU A 266 -4.92 -7.43 8.13
N GLN A 267 -6.01 -8.19 7.99
CA GLN A 267 -6.92 -8.49 9.10
C GLN A 267 -6.26 -9.33 10.19
N ALA A 268 -5.43 -10.32 9.83
CA ALA A 268 -4.65 -11.12 10.78
C ALA A 268 -3.61 -10.29 11.56
N LEU A 269 -3.20 -9.14 11.01
CA LEU A 269 -2.33 -8.16 11.67
C LEU A 269 -3.10 -7.14 12.52
N GLY A 270 -4.45 -7.22 12.55
CA GLY A 270 -5.30 -6.30 13.31
C GLY A 270 -5.60 -4.96 12.60
N ILE A 271 -5.33 -4.86 11.30
CA ILE A 271 -5.58 -3.63 10.52
C ILE A 271 -7.02 -3.62 10.02
N ALA A 272 -7.77 -2.57 10.36
CA ALA A 272 -9.14 -2.36 9.90
C ALA A 272 -9.19 -2.21 8.37
N THR A 273 -9.63 -3.26 7.68
CA THR A 273 -9.62 -3.34 6.21
C THR A 273 -11.03 -3.58 5.69
N GLU A 274 -11.61 -2.59 5.00
CA GLU A 274 -12.81 -2.75 4.18
C GLU A 274 -12.42 -3.31 2.81
N CYS A 275 -13.11 -4.37 2.35
CA CYS A 275 -12.88 -4.94 1.04
C CYS A 275 -14.17 -4.98 0.20
N ARG A 276 -14.06 -4.63 -1.08
CA ARG A 276 -15.17 -4.67 -2.04
C ARG A 276 -14.76 -5.42 -3.30
N GLU A 277 -15.63 -6.33 -3.73
CA GLU A 277 -15.49 -7.08 -4.98
C GLU A 277 -16.44 -6.50 -6.02
N TYR A 278 -15.95 -6.24 -7.23
CA TYR A 278 -16.72 -5.65 -8.31
C TYR A 278 -16.96 -6.70 -9.39
N GLU A 279 -18.20 -7.18 -9.46
CA GLU A 279 -18.57 -8.27 -10.36
C GLU A 279 -18.36 -7.89 -11.83
N GLY A 280 -17.71 -8.76 -12.59
CA GLY A 280 -17.44 -8.55 -14.01
C GLY A 280 -16.29 -7.58 -14.32
N LEU A 281 -15.78 -6.83 -13.33
CA LEU A 281 -14.69 -5.88 -13.51
C LEU A 281 -13.36 -6.62 -13.75
N GLY A 282 -12.60 -6.14 -14.75
CA GLY A 282 -11.25 -6.62 -15.05
C GLY A 282 -10.17 -5.93 -14.21
N HIS A 283 -8.96 -5.80 -14.77
CA HIS A 283 -7.82 -5.17 -14.10
C HIS A 283 -7.84 -3.64 -14.18
N TRP A 284 -8.90 -3.01 -13.64
CA TRP A 284 -9.07 -1.56 -13.63
C TRP A 284 -10.01 -1.11 -12.50
N TYR A 285 -10.16 0.20 -12.30
CA TYR A 285 -11.21 0.76 -11.45
C TYR A 285 -12.52 0.96 -12.23
N SER A 286 -13.62 1.20 -11.52
CA SER A 286 -14.95 1.44 -12.11
C SER A 286 -15.67 2.58 -11.37
N SER A 287 -16.72 3.17 -11.97
CA SER A 287 -17.51 4.20 -11.28
C SER A 287 -18.08 3.74 -9.93
N PRO A 288 -18.63 2.51 -9.79
CA PRO A 288 -19.00 1.99 -8.48
C PRO A 288 -17.83 1.95 -7.48
N MET A 289 -16.65 1.52 -7.92
CA MET A 289 -15.47 1.47 -7.05
C MET A 289 -15.03 2.86 -6.58
N LEU A 290 -14.98 3.84 -7.49
CA LEU A 290 -14.62 5.20 -7.12
C LEU A 290 -15.67 5.85 -6.21
N ARG A 291 -16.96 5.55 -6.39
CA ARG A 291 -18.02 5.97 -5.46
C ARG A 291 -17.80 5.40 -4.06
N ASP A 292 -17.49 4.11 -3.96
CA ASP A 292 -17.27 3.47 -2.67
C ASP A 292 -16.03 4.07 -1.99
N ILE A 293 -14.97 4.37 -2.75
CA ILE A 293 -13.79 5.08 -2.24
C ILE A 293 -14.15 6.46 -1.70
N VAL A 294 -14.93 7.25 -2.43
CA VAL A 294 -15.39 8.56 -1.96
C VAL A 294 -16.21 8.44 -0.68
N THR A 295 -17.06 7.41 -0.58
CA THR A 295 -17.92 7.17 0.58
C THR A 295 -17.13 6.65 1.79
N PHE A 296 -16.07 5.87 1.54
CA PHE A 296 -15.19 5.33 2.56
C PHE A 296 -14.29 6.40 3.20
N LEU A 297 -13.82 7.37 2.42
CA LEU A 297 -12.91 8.39 2.91
C LEU A 297 -13.60 9.30 3.95
N PRO A 298 -12.91 9.67 5.04
CA PRO A 298 -13.47 10.55 6.07
C PRO A 298 -14.06 11.84 5.50
N SER A 299 -15.19 12.26 6.05
CA SER A 299 -15.85 13.51 5.65
C SER A 299 -14.98 14.74 5.88
N SER A 300 -14.02 14.70 6.81
CA SER A 300 -13.02 15.77 6.98
C SER A 300 -12.10 15.94 5.76
N LEU A 301 -12.00 14.92 4.91
CA LEU A 301 -11.24 14.95 3.65
C LEU A 301 -12.13 15.31 2.45
N SER A 302 -13.45 15.15 2.55
CA SER A 302 -14.42 15.38 1.46
C SER A 302 -15.38 16.53 1.76
N GLU A 303 -15.40 17.55 0.89
CA GLU A 303 -16.26 18.76 0.99
C GLU A 303 -16.06 19.66 2.24
N PRO A 304 -16.47 20.95 2.19
CA PRO A 304 -15.70 22.08 2.74
C PRO A 304 -15.52 22.16 4.26
#